data_AF-A0A6J7NYV8-F1
#
_entry.id   AF-A0A6J7NYV8-F1
#
_cell.length_a   1.000
_cell.length_b   1.000
_cell.length_c   1.000
_cell.angle_alpha   90.00
_cell.angle_beta   90.00
_cell.angle_gamma   90.00
#
_symmetry.space_group_name_H-M   'P 1'
#
loop_
_entity.id
_entity.type
_entity.pdbx_description
1 polymer ?
#
loop_
_entity_poly.entity_id
_entity_poly.type
_entity_poly.pdbx_seq_one_letter_code
_entity_poly.pdbx_strand_id
1 'polypeptide(L)'
;MRPEEFNLDAERLSWTHEGIIAFSKICSHMGCAVALYEQQTKHLLCPCHQSTFDVTRAAKVIFGPAARPLPQLAITVDSEGYLIAKKPFTEPVGPSFWERSS
;
A
#
# COMPACT_ATOMS: atom_id res chain seq x y z
N MET A 1 0.71 11.99 -5.16
CA MET A 1 2.13 12.06 -5.61
C MET A 1 2.13 12.37 -7.08
N ARG A 2 3.24 12.81 -7.66
CA ARG A 2 3.24 13.02 -9.11
C ARG A 2 3.31 11.65 -9.80
N PRO A 3 2.54 11.38 -10.87
CA PRO A 3 2.50 10.05 -11.49
C PRO A 3 3.89 9.51 -11.89
N GLU A 4 4.81 10.38 -12.28
CA GLU A 4 6.18 10.03 -12.64
C GLU A 4 7.06 9.58 -11.45
N GLU A 5 6.61 9.79 -10.21
CA GLU A 5 7.28 9.30 -9.01
C GLU A 5 7.06 7.81 -8.78
N PHE A 6 6.10 7.18 -9.48
CA PHE A 6 5.81 5.77 -9.35
C PHE A 6 6.84 4.89 -10.07
N ASN A 7 7.33 3.88 -9.36
CA ASN A 7 8.12 2.79 -9.92
C ASN A 7 7.33 1.48 -9.71
N LEU A 8 6.31 1.31 -10.54
CA LEU A 8 5.33 0.23 -10.48
C LEU A 8 5.31 -0.55 -11.80
N ASP A 9 4.94 -1.82 -11.76
CA ASP A 9 4.56 -2.55 -12.96
C ASP A 9 3.24 -2.02 -13.56
N ALA A 10 2.93 -2.44 -14.79
CA ALA A 10 1.75 -1.96 -15.51
C ALA A 10 0.42 -2.30 -14.79
N GLU A 11 0.36 -3.44 -14.09
CA GLU A 11 -0.85 -3.83 -13.37
C GLU A 11 -1.08 -2.91 -12.17
N ARG A 12 -0.08 -2.75 -11.29
CA ARG A 12 -0.15 -1.89 -10.10
C ARG A 12 -0.29 -0.41 -10.48
N LEU A 13 0.26 0.02 -11.61
CA LEU A 13 0.03 1.37 -12.13
C LEU A 13 -1.42 1.58 -12.56
N SER A 14 -2.06 0.58 -13.21
CA SER A 14 -3.48 0.63 -13.62
C SER A 14 -4.48 0.68 -12.46
N TRP A 15 -4.00 0.45 -11.23
CA TRP A 15 -4.77 0.50 -9.98
C TRP A 15 -4.71 1.87 -9.32
N THR A 16 -3.93 2.81 -9.87
CA THR A 16 -3.83 4.21 -9.43
C THR A 16 -4.81 5.11 -10.20
N HIS A 17 -4.98 6.33 -9.73
CA HIS A 17 -5.72 7.38 -10.44
C HIS A 17 -5.04 8.73 -10.24
N GLU A 18 -4.51 9.33 -11.31
CA GLU A 18 -3.91 10.69 -11.28
C GLU A 18 -2.95 10.96 -10.10
N GLY A 19 -2.05 10.02 -9.81
CA GLY A 19 -1.09 10.17 -8.71
C GLY A 19 -1.63 9.78 -7.32
N ILE A 20 -2.86 9.29 -7.25
CA ILE A 20 -3.50 8.70 -6.09
C ILE A 20 -3.28 7.18 -6.11
N ILE A 21 -2.82 6.66 -4.97
CA ILE A 21 -2.60 5.24 -4.73
C ILE A 21 -3.13 4.91 -3.34
N ALA A 22 -3.73 3.73 -3.18
CA ALA A 22 -4.37 3.32 -1.94
C ALA A 22 -3.78 2.00 -1.44
N PHE A 23 -3.50 1.92 -0.14
CA PHE A 23 -2.99 0.73 0.52
C PHE A 23 -3.79 0.43 1.78
N SER A 24 -3.77 -0.82 2.23
CA SER A 24 -4.23 -1.13 3.58
C SER A 24 -3.35 -0.46 4.64
N LYS A 25 -3.97 0.07 5.69
CA LYS A 25 -3.28 0.65 6.84
C LYS A 25 -2.83 -0.42 7.85
N ILE A 26 -3.25 -1.67 7.69
CA ILE A 26 -2.94 -2.74 8.65
C ILE A 26 -1.54 -3.30 8.35
N CYS A 27 -0.61 -3.07 9.26
CA CYS A 27 0.77 -3.53 9.14
C CYS A 27 0.83 -5.05 8.95
N SER A 28 1.58 -5.49 7.94
CA SER A 28 1.76 -6.90 7.59
C SER A 28 2.59 -7.71 8.60
N HIS A 29 3.19 -7.04 9.58
CA HIS A 29 3.88 -7.68 10.71
C HIS A 29 2.88 -8.20 11.75
N MET A 30 2.40 -7.31 12.63
CA MET A 30 1.53 -7.65 13.77
C MET A 30 0.25 -6.78 13.84
N GLY A 31 -0.17 -6.21 12.71
CA GLY A 31 -1.52 -5.65 12.58
C GLY A 31 -1.72 -4.23 13.11
N CYS A 32 -0.69 -3.58 13.66
CA CYS A 32 -0.78 -2.16 14.01
C CYS A 32 -1.19 -1.29 12.82
N ALA A 33 -1.87 -0.18 13.10
CA ALA A 33 -2.16 0.83 12.08
C ALA A 33 -0.87 1.57 11.67
N VAL A 34 -0.51 1.50 10.38
CA VAL A 34 0.54 2.28 9.75
C VAL A 34 0.07 3.73 9.61
N ALA A 35 0.44 4.59 10.56
CA ALA A 35 -0.19 5.90 10.73
C ALA A 35 0.73 7.09 10.44
N LEU A 36 2.01 6.86 10.17
CA LEU A 36 2.98 7.92 9.92
C LEU A 36 3.35 7.93 8.44
N TYR A 37 3.42 9.12 7.85
CA TYR A 37 3.79 9.32 6.45
C TYR A 37 4.87 10.40 6.36
N GLU A 38 6.00 10.06 5.75
CA GLU A 38 7.11 10.97 5.51
C GLU A 38 7.00 11.54 4.09
N GLN A 39 6.62 12.82 3.98
CA GLN A 39 6.28 13.41 2.69
C GLN A 39 7.47 13.55 1.73
N GLN A 40 8.70 13.73 2.22
CA GLN A 40 9.86 13.92 1.34
C GLN A 40 10.19 12.62 0.60
N THR A 41 10.37 11.54 1.35
CA THR A 41 10.74 10.20 0.86
C THR A 41 9.57 9.38 0.36
N LYS A 42 8.32 9.79 0.67
CA LYS A 42 7.09 9.05 0.38
C LYS A 42 7.04 7.71 1.10
N HIS A 43 7.59 7.63 2.30
CA HIS A 43 7.55 6.43 3.12
C HIS A 43 6.36 6.41 4.07
N LEU A 44 5.77 5.23 4.24
CA LEU A 44 4.83 4.95 5.32
C LEU A 44 5.58 4.22 6.45
N LEU A 45 5.36 4.65 7.69
CA LEU A 45 6.01 4.10 8.86
C LEU A 45 4.98 3.53 9.84
N CYS A 46 5.20 2.28 10.25
CA CYS A 46 4.46 1.65 11.33
C CYS A 46 5.04 2.11 12.69
N PRO A 47 4.27 2.77 13.56
CA PRO A 47 4.80 3.32 14.81
C PRO A 47 5.19 2.25 15.84
N CYS A 48 4.68 1.02 15.73
CA CYS A 48 4.91 -0.03 16.73
C CYS A 48 6.35 -0.56 16.69
N HIS A 49 6.84 -0.93 15.51
CA HIS A 49 8.15 -1.57 15.33
C HIS A 49 8.91 -1.02 14.12
N GLN A 50 8.51 0.18 13.67
CA GLN A 50 9.23 0.95 12.66
C GLN A 50 9.37 0.25 11.30
N SER A 51 8.48 -0.69 10.96
CA SER A 51 8.42 -1.19 9.60
C SER A 51 8.12 -0.04 8.65
N THR A 52 8.97 0.12 7.63
CA THR A 52 8.90 1.21 6.67
C THR A 52 8.57 0.65 5.30
N PHE A 53 7.59 1.27 4.65
CA PHE A 53 7.05 0.85 3.37
C PHE A 53 7.20 1.98 2.36
N ASP A 54 7.79 1.67 1.20
CA ASP A 54 8.00 2.60 0.11
C ASP A 54 6.77 2.67 -0.80
N VAL A 55 6.02 3.78 -0.70
CA VAL A 55 4.76 3.97 -1.43
C VAL A 55 4.99 4.02 -2.95
N THR A 56 6.16 4.50 -3.39
CA THR A 56 6.48 4.60 -4.83
C THR A 56 6.67 3.24 -5.49
N ARG A 57 6.95 2.20 -4.69
CA ARG A 57 7.19 0.82 -5.12
C ARG A 57 6.18 -0.14 -4.50
N ALA A 58 4.89 0.17 -4.66
CA ALA A 58 3.78 -0.67 -4.20
C ALA A 58 3.84 -1.03 -2.70
N ALA A 59 4.24 -0.07 -1.85
CA ALA A 59 4.44 -0.26 -0.40
C ALA A 59 5.42 -1.40 -0.07
N LYS A 60 6.45 -1.60 -0.89
CA LYS A 60 7.53 -2.55 -0.62
C LYS A 60 8.16 -2.25 0.74
N VAL A 61 8.40 -3.29 1.54
CA VAL A 61 9.13 -3.12 2.80
C VAL A 61 10.58 -2.77 2.51
N ILE A 62 11.08 -1.73 3.15
CA ILE A 62 12.48 -1.30 3.05
C ILE A 62 13.22 -1.33 4.39
N PHE A 63 12.49 -1.43 5.51
CA PHE A 63 13.08 -1.50 6.84
C PHE A 63 12.10 -2.14 7.85
N GLY A 64 12.64 -2.63 8.96
CA GLY A 64 11.88 -3.19 10.09
C GLY A 64 11.39 -4.63 9.89
N PRO A 65 10.58 -5.15 10.82
CA PRO A 65 10.28 -6.59 10.89
C PRO A 65 9.16 -7.08 9.95
N ALA A 66 8.43 -6.20 9.27
CA ALA A 66 7.46 -6.63 8.27
C ALA A 66 8.15 -7.38 7.13
N ALA A 67 7.63 -8.54 6.74
CA ALA A 67 8.21 -9.35 5.67
C ALA A 67 7.52 -9.16 4.31
N ARG A 68 6.39 -8.45 4.27
CA ARG A 68 5.54 -8.32 3.08
C ARG A 68 5.07 -6.87 2.86
N PRO A 69 4.88 -6.45 1.60
CA PRO A 69 4.28 -5.15 1.28
C PRO A 69 2.90 -4.98 1.91
N LEU A 70 2.44 -3.73 2.01
CA LEU A 70 1.03 -3.47 2.31
C LEU A 70 0.21 -3.74 1.03
N PRO A 71 -0.93 -4.45 1.14
CA PRO A 71 -1.79 -4.68 -0.01
C PRO A 71 -2.26 -3.37 -0.65
N GLN A 72 -2.14 -3.26 -1.98
CA GLN A 72 -2.65 -2.11 -2.74
C GLN A 72 -4.12 -2.35 -3.11
N LEU A 73 -4.95 -1.32 -2.96
CA LEU A 73 -6.34 -1.34 -3.40
C LEU A 73 -6.43 -0.77 -4.81
N ALA A 74 -7.09 -1.50 -5.71
CA ALA A 74 -7.40 -1.00 -7.05
C ALA A 74 -8.50 0.05 -6.97
N ILE A 75 -8.20 1.29 -7.35
CA ILE A 75 -9.14 2.41 -7.29
C ILE A 75 -9.47 2.97 -8.67
N THR A 76 -10.60 3.67 -8.77
CA THR A 76 -10.99 4.47 -9.94
C THR A 76 -11.90 5.61 -9.51
N VAL A 77 -12.42 6.35 -10.48
CA VAL A 77 -13.40 7.41 -10.28
C VAL A 77 -14.68 7.03 -11.01
N ASP A 78 -15.82 7.20 -10.35
CA ASP A 78 -17.14 6.98 -10.97
C ASP A 78 -17.59 8.18 -11.83
N SER A 79 -18.81 8.11 -12.39
CA SER A 79 -19.35 9.17 -13.25
C SER A 79 -19.59 10.51 -12.54
N GLU A 80 -19.67 10.49 -11.21
CA GLU A 80 -19.90 11.69 -10.40
C GLU A 80 -18.58 12.30 -9.89
N GLY A 81 -17.46 11.63 -10.10
CA GLY A 81 -16.15 12.12 -9.68
C GLY A 81 -15.67 11.53 -8.34
N TYR A 82 -16.37 10.56 -7.75
CA TYR A 82 -15.97 9.96 -6.48
C TYR A 82 -14.95 8.84 -6.65
N LEU A 83 -13.96 8.80 -5.74
CA LEU A 83 -13.03 7.68 -5.65
C LEU A 83 -13.75 6.43 -5.15
N ILE A 84 -13.68 5.36 -5.95
CA ILE A 84 -14.27 4.07 -5.63
C ILE A 84 -13.22 2.94 -5.73
N ALA A 85 -13.44 1.86 -5.01
CA ALA A 85 -12.66 0.63 -5.18
C ALA A 85 -13.21 -0.18 -6.36
N LYS A 86 -12.32 -0.61 -7.28
CA LYS A 86 -12.69 -1.47 -8.42
C LYS A 86 -13.02 -2.90 -7.95
N LYS A 87 -12.34 -3.38 -6.92
CA LYS A 87 -12.45 -4.75 -6.37
C LYS A 87 -11.88 -4.81 -4.95
N PRO A 88 -12.18 -5.87 -4.17
CA PRO A 88 -11.48 -6.16 -2.92
C PRO A 88 -9.96 -6.31 -3.12
N PHE A 89 -9.20 -6.31 -2.02
CA PHE A 89 -7.77 -6.63 -2.05
C PHE A 89 -7.54 -8.01 -2.69
N THR A 90 -6.49 -8.12 -3.51
CA THR A 90 -6.10 -9.39 -4.16
C THR A 90 -5.27 -10.29 -3.26
N GLU A 91 -4.93 -9.83 -2.06
CA GLU A 91 -4.16 -10.56 -1.07
C GLU A 91 -4.69 -10.27 0.34
N PRO A 92 -4.53 -11.20 1.31
CA PRO A 92 -5.00 -10.98 2.67
C PRO A 92 -4.35 -9.75 3.32
N VAL A 93 -5.15 -9.02 4.10
CA VAL A 93 -4.73 -7.84 4.83
C VAL A 93 -4.15 -8.21 6.20
N GLY A 94 -3.07 -7.53 6.60
CA GLY A 94 -2.48 -7.66 7.94
C GLY A 94 -1.49 -8.82 8.09
N PRO A 95 -1.28 -9.33 9.32
CA PRO A 95 -0.30 -10.37 9.63
C PRO A 95 -0.46 -11.65 8.81
N SER A 96 0.65 -12.38 8.66
CA SER A 96 0.62 -13.71 8.05
C SER A 96 -0.07 -14.73 8.96
N PHE A 97 -0.64 -15.75 8.34
CA PHE A 97 -1.24 -16.92 8.97
C PHE A 97 -0.84 -18.17 8.17
N TRP A 98 -1.08 -19.35 8.72
CA TRP A 98 -0.51 -20.60 8.20
C TRP A 98 -1.00 -20.97 6.79
N GLU A 99 -2.27 -20.73 6.48
CA GLU A 99 -2.90 -21.07 5.20
C GLU A 99 -2.70 -20.00 4.13
N ARG A 100 -1.93 -18.94 4.41
CA ARG A 100 -1.71 -17.87 3.44
C ARG A 100 -0.83 -18.35 2.29
N SER A 101 -1.35 -18.29 1.07
CA SER A 101 -0.55 -18.42 -0.16
C SER A 101 0.43 -17.24 -0.27
N SER A 102 1.72 -17.55 -0.51
CA SER A 102 2.79 -16.55 -0.64
C SER A 102 2.64 -15.67 -1.87
#